data_AF-L7K0G7-F1
#
_entry.id   AF-L7K0G7-F1
#
_cell.length_a   1.000
_cell.length_b   1.000
_cell.length_c   1.000
_cell.angle_alpha   90.00
_cell.angle_beta   90.00
_cell.angle_gamma   90.00
#
_symmetry.space_group_name_H-M   'P 1'
#
loop_
_entity.id
_entity.type
_entity.pdbx_description
1 polymer ?
#
loop_
_entity_poly.entity_id
_entity_poly.type
_entity_poly.pdbx_seq_one_letter_code
_entity_poly.pdbx_strand_id
1 'polypeptide(L)'
;MGKGIMDKISELELGRFIIDQDNCKSLKKLKNLKILRIRPEKITNEFLYNLPPSLILLDTINFSQGIIFNTEKYTIKSSIIVPQHQNIKILSVSVDFLYNVRYLSVMMPSLDILVVQYSRSITDYFPVQKSKIKVRELLITCNYTNETTSQEEEMILFIKNIKFYIDFELLKYIEFASLPVSVFFNPKTLRVIR
;
A
#
# COMPACT_ATOMS: atom_id res chain seq x y z
N MET A 1 -15.31 -31.25 3.60
CA MET A 1 -14.63 -30.47 4.66
C MET A 1 -14.92 -28.98 4.49
N GLY A 2 -15.38 -28.28 5.53
CA GLY A 2 -15.13 -26.83 5.71
C GLY A 2 -16.18 -25.78 5.31
N LYS A 3 -17.40 -26.14 4.90
CA LYS A 3 -18.39 -25.19 4.32
C LYS A 3 -19.01 -24.13 5.28
N GLY A 4 -18.54 -23.99 6.52
CA GLY A 4 -19.18 -23.10 7.51
C GLY A 4 -18.27 -22.22 8.36
N ILE A 5 -16.96 -22.49 8.40
CA ILE A 5 -16.01 -21.69 9.20
C ILE A 5 -15.45 -20.53 8.36
N MET A 6 -15.06 -20.80 7.12
CA MET A 6 -14.49 -19.78 6.22
C MET A 6 -15.46 -18.65 5.89
N ASP A 7 -16.77 -18.93 5.90
CA ASP A 7 -17.81 -17.92 5.66
C ASP A 7 -18.02 -16.97 6.85
N LYS A 8 -17.41 -17.22 8.01
CA LYS A 8 -17.54 -16.32 9.18
C LYS A 8 -16.34 -15.41 9.40
N ILE A 9 -15.24 -15.62 8.66
CA ILE A 9 -14.00 -14.86 8.84
C ILE A 9 -14.15 -13.49 8.17
N SER A 10 -14.27 -12.43 8.98
CA SER A 10 -14.31 -11.03 8.53
C SER A 10 -12.94 -10.35 8.58
N GLU A 11 -12.03 -10.84 9.42
CA GLU A 11 -10.69 -10.30 9.60
C GLU A 11 -9.67 -11.44 9.65
N LEU A 12 -8.53 -11.25 8.97
CA LEU A 12 -7.44 -12.21 8.95
C LEU A 12 -6.12 -11.45 9.05
N GLU A 13 -5.34 -11.81 10.06
CA GLU A 13 -4.01 -11.27 10.30
C GLU A 13 -2.99 -12.40 10.31
N LEU A 14 -2.03 -12.33 9.38
CA LEU A 14 -1.00 -13.33 9.19
C LEU A 14 0.39 -12.68 9.27
N GLY A 15 1.10 -13.01 10.36
CA GLY A 15 2.50 -12.63 10.52
C GLY A 15 3.44 -13.51 9.69
N ARG A 16 4.47 -12.90 9.10
CA ARG A 16 5.56 -13.52 8.28
C ARG A 16 5.13 -14.80 7.56
N PHE A 17 4.42 -14.65 6.45
CA PHE A 17 3.88 -15.78 5.70
C PHE A 17 4.38 -15.74 4.26
N ILE A 18 4.85 -16.89 3.76
CA ILE A 18 5.21 -17.05 2.35
C ILE A 18 3.91 -17.29 1.60
N ILE A 19 3.52 -16.34 0.75
CA ILE A 19 2.40 -16.54 -0.16
C ILE A 19 2.92 -17.27 -1.40
N ASP A 20 2.66 -18.55 -1.48
CA ASP A 20 2.93 -19.37 -2.65
C ASP A 20 1.69 -19.42 -3.58
N GLN A 21 1.85 -20.07 -4.73
CA GLN A 21 0.80 -20.17 -5.74
C GLN A 21 -0.43 -20.94 -5.25
N ASP A 22 -0.30 -21.82 -4.26
CA ASP A 22 -1.38 -22.68 -3.81
C ASP A 22 -2.16 -22.07 -2.65
N ASN A 23 -1.47 -21.41 -1.73
CA ASN A 23 -2.10 -20.74 -0.61
C ASN A 23 -2.83 -19.46 -1.03
N CYS A 24 -2.35 -18.72 -2.04
CA CYS A 24 -3.03 -17.52 -2.53
C CYS A 24 -4.41 -17.84 -3.11
N LYS A 25 -4.58 -18.95 -3.82
CA LYS A 25 -5.88 -19.41 -4.39
C LYS A 25 -6.96 -19.60 -3.32
N SER A 26 -6.56 -19.88 -2.07
CA SER A 26 -7.50 -20.06 -0.97
C SER A 26 -8.05 -18.75 -0.43
N LEU A 27 -7.34 -17.62 -0.60
CA LEU A 27 -7.81 -16.30 -0.19
C LEU A 27 -9.13 -15.93 -0.86
N LYS A 28 -9.26 -16.23 -2.16
CA LYS A 28 -10.48 -15.97 -2.94
C LYS A 28 -11.73 -16.68 -2.38
N LYS A 29 -11.56 -17.75 -1.60
CA LYS A 29 -12.65 -18.49 -0.97
C LYS A 29 -13.22 -17.78 0.27
N LEU A 30 -12.48 -16.84 0.86
CA LEU A 30 -12.88 -16.07 2.04
C LEU A 30 -13.86 -14.95 1.67
N LYS A 31 -15.06 -15.32 1.21
CA LYS A 31 -16.03 -14.40 0.60
C LYS A 31 -16.49 -13.26 1.52
N ASN A 32 -16.36 -13.41 2.83
CA ASN A 32 -16.79 -12.40 3.82
C ASN A 32 -15.62 -11.63 4.45
N LEU A 33 -14.37 -11.89 4.01
CA LEU A 33 -13.20 -11.20 4.54
C LEU A 33 -13.18 -9.73 4.15
N LYS A 34 -13.21 -8.86 5.15
CA LYS A 34 -13.17 -7.40 5.03
C LYS A 34 -11.78 -6.85 5.25
N ILE A 35 -11.01 -7.45 6.14
CA ILE A 35 -9.67 -6.99 6.52
C ILE A 35 -8.67 -8.12 6.30
N LEU A 36 -7.64 -7.85 5.50
CA LEU A 36 -6.50 -8.74 5.33
C LEU A 36 -5.24 -7.97 5.70
N ARG A 37 -4.60 -8.40 6.78
CA ARG A 37 -3.26 -7.96 7.15
C ARG A 37 -2.30 -9.12 6.95
N ILE A 38 -1.34 -8.98 6.05
CA ILE A 38 -0.43 -10.06 5.72
C ILE A 38 0.96 -9.51 5.42
N ARG A 39 2.01 -10.23 5.81
CA ARG A 39 3.40 -9.85 5.47
C ARG A 39 3.95 -10.83 4.44
N PRO A 40 3.67 -10.62 3.14
CA PRO A 40 4.19 -11.48 2.09
C PRO A 40 5.67 -11.23 1.89
N GLU A 41 6.45 -12.31 1.78
CA GLU A 41 7.85 -12.22 1.33
C GLU A 41 7.95 -11.64 -0.09
N LYS A 42 6.96 -11.97 -0.94
CA LYS A 42 6.86 -11.50 -2.32
C LYS A 42 5.41 -11.23 -2.71
N ILE A 43 5.16 -10.09 -3.34
CA ILE A 43 3.87 -9.76 -3.94
C ILE A 43 3.91 -10.04 -5.44
N THR A 44 2.98 -10.87 -5.91
CA THR A 44 2.85 -11.26 -7.31
C THR A 44 1.48 -10.86 -7.87
N ASN A 45 1.34 -10.87 -9.20
CA ASN A 45 0.03 -10.70 -9.84
C ASN A 45 -0.98 -11.77 -9.41
N GLU A 46 -0.50 -12.98 -9.11
CA GLU A 46 -1.35 -14.09 -8.67
C GLU A 46 -1.92 -13.84 -7.26
N PHE A 47 -1.13 -13.22 -6.37
CA PHE A 47 -1.64 -12.76 -5.08
C PHE A 47 -2.78 -11.75 -5.26
N LEU A 48 -2.56 -10.72 -6.08
CA LEU A 48 -3.58 -9.69 -6.36
C LEU A 48 -4.83 -10.31 -6.99
N TYR A 49 -4.67 -11.19 -7.97
CA TYR A 49 -5.77 -11.89 -8.64
C TYR A 49 -6.65 -12.71 -7.69
N ASN A 50 -6.06 -13.25 -6.62
CA ASN A 50 -6.76 -14.10 -5.66
C ASN A 50 -7.20 -13.37 -4.40
N LEU A 51 -7.15 -12.03 -4.35
CA LEU A 51 -7.67 -11.29 -3.21
C LEU A 51 -9.18 -11.59 -2.99
N PRO A 52 -9.62 -11.65 -1.73
CA PRO A 52 -11.03 -11.86 -1.40
C PRO A 52 -11.93 -10.79 -2.03
N PRO A 53 -13.09 -11.15 -2.61
CA PRO A 53 -13.93 -10.22 -3.35
C PRO A 53 -14.57 -9.13 -2.48
N SER A 54 -14.74 -9.37 -1.19
CA SER A 54 -15.38 -8.44 -0.26
C SER A 54 -14.41 -7.59 0.56
N LEU A 55 -13.11 -7.69 0.24
CA LEU A 55 -12.02 -7.02 0.94
C LEU A 55 -12.17 -5.50 0.87
N ILE A 56 -12.05 -4.85 2.02
CA ILE A 56 -12.11 -3.39 2.19
C ILE A 56 -10.73 -2.83 2.51
N LEU A 57 -9.97 -3.54 3.37
CA LEU A 57 -8.64 -3.15 3.80
C LEU A 57 -7.63 -4.24 3.43
N LEU A 58 -6.60 -3.85 2.70
CA LEU A 58 -5.42 -4.66 2.47
C LEU A 58 -4.20 -3.97 3.10
N ASP A 59 -3.58 -4.63 4.07
CA ASP A 59 -2.35 -4.17 4.68
C ASP A 59 -1.23 -5.19 4.43
N THR A 60 -0.21 -4.75 3.70
CA THR A 60 0.99 -5.53 3.44
C THR A 60 2.24 -4.99 4.13
N ILE A 61 2.11 -3.95 4.96
CA ILE A 61 3.23 -3.31 5.66
C ILE A 61 3.28 -3.75 7.12
N ASN A 62 4.42 -3.55 7.75
CA ASN A 62 4.61 -3.90 9.14
C ASN A 62 4.42 -2.66 10.04
N PHE A 63 3.27 -2.55 10.72
CA PHE A 63 3.08 -1.56 11.80
C PHE A 63 3.77 -1.95 13.12
N SER A 64 4.12 -3.24 13.33
CA SER A 64 4.81 -3.69 14.55
C SER A 64 6.32 -3.49 14.42
N GLN A 65 6.82 -2.49 15.15
CA GLN A 65 8.22 -2.17 15.49
C GLN A 65 9.31 -3.09 14.92
N GLY A 66 10.21 -2.48 14.15
CA GLY A 66 11.64 -2.71 14.33
C GLY A 66 12.39 -3.52 13.27
N ILE A 67 11.74 -4.15 12.29
CA ILE A 67 12.48 -4.86 11.24
C ILE A 67 11.91 -4.55 9.87
N ILE A 68 12.65 -3.72 9.12
CA ILE A 68 12.51 -3.53 7.68
C ILE A 68 13.10 -4.79 7.05
N PHE A 69 12.24 -5.65 6.49
CA PHE A 69 12.70 -6.71 5.61
C PHE A 69 12.77 -6.14 4.21
N ASN A 70 13.93 -6.22 3.58
CA ASN A 70 14.07 -5.99 2.15
C ASN A 70 13.24 -7.07 1.44
N THR A 71 11.99 -6.76 1.11
CA THR A 71 11.17 -7.63 0.25
C THR A 71 11.84 -7.70 -1.11
N GLU A 72 12.21 -8.91 -1.52
CA GLU A 72 12.80 -9.12 -2.83
C GLU A 72 11.78 -8.85 -3.94
N LYS A 73 12.19 -7.96 -4.85
CA LYS A 73 11.70 -7.66 -6.21
C LYS A 73 10.30 -8.18 -6.58
N TYR A 74 9.36 -7.24 -6.63
CA TYR A 74 8.09 -7.36 -7.34
C TYR A 74 8.29 -7.92 -8.76
N THR A 75 7.66 -9.05 -9.08
CA THR A 75 7.61 -9.59 -10.44
C THR A 75 6.20 -9.42 -11.00
N ILE A 76 5.82 -8.17 -11.25
CA ILE A 76 4.53 -7.82 -11.85
C ILE A 76 4.72 -7.81 -13.37
N LYS A 77 4.24 -8.85 -14.05
CA LYS A 77 4.20 -8.88 -15.51
C LYS A 77 2.98 -8.09 -15.99
N SER A 78 3.17 -7.21 -16.97
CA SER A 78 2.09 -6.38 -17.54
C SER A 78 1.03 -7.16 -18.31
N SER A 79 1.25 -8.45 -18.58
CA SER A 79 0.38 -9.30 -19.41
C SER A 79 -0.75 -10.00 -18.66
N ILE A 80 -0.83 -9.88 -17.33
CA ILE A 80 -1.88 -10.54 -16.53
C ILE A 80 -3.01 -9.54 -16.28
N ILE A 81 -4.21 -9.87 -16.74
CA ILE A 81 -5.44 -9.13 -16.43
C ILE A 81 -5.76 -9.37 -14.95
N VAL A 82 -5.47 -8.39 -14.09
CA VAL A 82 -5.87 -8.42 -12.69
C VAL A 82 -7.31 -7.92 -12.58
N PRO A 83 -8.22 -8.65 -11.90
CA PRO A 83 -9.60 -8.20 -11.71
C PRO A 83 -9.64 -6.87 -10.97
N GLN A 84 -10.69 -6.09 -11.23
CA GLN A 84 -10.96 -4.89 -10.45
C GLN A 84 -11.45 -5.26 -9.05
N HIS A 85 -10.79 -4.72 -8.03
CA HIS A 85 -11.18 -4.83 -6.64
C HIS A 85 -11.98 -3.59 -6.24
N GLN A 86 -13.28 -3.60 -6.54
CA GLN A 86 -14.19 -2.46 -6.34
C GLN A 86 -14.48 -2.14 -4.87
N ASN A 87 -14.11 -3.02 -3.94
CA ASN A 87 -14.43 -2.86 -2.51
C ASN A 87 -13.26 -2.34 -1.68
N ILE A 88 -12.03 -2.41 -2.20
CA ILE A 88 -10.84 -1.99 -1.45
C ILE A 88 -10.83 -0.48 -1.36
N LYS A 89 -10.93 0.03 -0.13
CA LYS A 89 -10.93 1.46 0.21
C LYS A 89 -9.63 1.88 0.89
N ILE A 90 -8.97 0.96 1.59
CA ILE A 90 -7.74 1.24 2.34
C ILE A 90 -6.67 0.26 1.86
N LEU A 91 -5.53 0.81 1.43
CA LEU A 91 -4.38 0.04 1.00
C LEU A 91 -3.13 0.51 1.75
N SER A 92 -2.45 -0.41 2.43
CA SER A 92 -1.18 -0.15 3.08
C SER A 92 -0.08 -0.98 2.44
N VAL A 93 0.89 -0.33 1.79
CA VAL A 93 1.91 -0.98 0.95
C VAL A 93 3.27 -0.30 1.08
N SER A 94 4.35 -0.99 0.72
CA SER A 94 5.65 -0.33 0.58
C SER A 94 5.67 0.60 -0.62
N VAL A 95 6.58 1.57 -0.62
CA VAL A 95 6.78 2.45 -1.78
C VAL A 95 7.17 1.66 -3.04
N ASP A 96 7.91 0.57 -2.90
CA ASP A 96 8.31 -0.27 -4.03
C ASP A 96 7.11 -0.92 -4.73
N PHE A 97 6.07 -1.30 -3.99
CA PHE A 97 4.81 -1.77 -4.59
C PHE A 97 4.21 -0.71 -5.51
N LEU A 98 4.17 0.56 -5.07
CA LEU A 98 3.63 1.67 -5.83
C LEU A 98 4.39 1.89 -7.14
N TYR A 99 5.71 1.76 -7.11
CA TYR A 99 6.58 1.91 -8.28
C TYR A 99 6.40 0.77 -9.31
N ASN A 100 6.10 -0.44 -8.83
CA ASN A 100 5.96 -1.62 -9.67
C ASN A 100 4.53 -1.83 -10.20
N VAL A 101 3.49 -1.36 -9.49
CA VAL A 101 2.07 -1.56 -9.85
C VAL A 101 1.54 -0.34 -10.62
N ARG A 102 1.80 -0.29 -11.93
CA ARG A 102 1.45 0.87 -12.77
C ARG A 102 -0.04 1.08 -13.05
N TYR A 103 -0.88 0.11 -12.72
CA TYR A 103 -2.32 0.10 -13.05
C TYR A 103 -3.19 0.09 -11.79
N LEU A 104 -2.65 0.55 -10.65
CA LEU A 104 -3.34 0.56 -9.37
C LEU A 104 -4.65 1.36 -9.41
N SER A 105 -4.66 2.50 -10.12
CA SER A 105 -5.85 3.33 -10.34
C SER A 105 -6.99 2.61 -11.07
N VAL A 106 -6.67 1.64 -11.92
CA VAL A 106 -7.65 0.80 -12.63
C VAL A 106 -8.04 -0.42 -11.80
N MET A 107 -7.07 -1.01 -11.10
CA MET A 107 -7.25 -2.23 -10.31
C MET A 107 -8.07 -2.00 -9.04
N MET A 108 -7.91 -0.85 -8.38
CA MET A 108 -8.60 -0.50 -7.13
C MET A 108 -9.28 0.87 -7.29
N PRO A 109 -10.36 0.95 -8.09
CA PRO A 109 -10.98 2.23 -8.46
C PRO A 109 -11.68 2.93 -7.28
N SER A 110 -11.98 2.20 -6.20
CA SER A 110 -12.67 2.71 -5.00
C SER A 110 -11.72 3.07 -3.86
N LEU A 111 -10.41 3.12 -4.14
CA LEU A 111 -9.40 3.41 -3.12
C LEU A 111 -9.61 4.83 -2.57
N ASP A 112 -9.64 4.97 -1.25
CA ASP A 112 -9.91 6.24 -0.57
C ASP A 112 -8.70 6.69 0.28
N ILE A 113 -8.03 5.72 0.92
CA ILE A 113 -6.87 5.94 1.78
C ILE A 113 -5.72 5.08 1.29
N LEU A 114 -4.56 5.71 1.05
CA LEU A 114 -3.31 5.02 0.75
C LEU A 114 -2.30 5.26 1.87
N VAL A 115 -1.81 4.17 2.45
CA VAL A 115 -0.69 4.18 3.39
C VAL A 115 0.55 3.65 2.67
N VAL A 116 1.60 4.46 2.60
CA VAL A 116 2.86 4.11 1.94
C VAL A 116 3.96 4.01 2.98
N GLN A 117 4.58 2.84 3.09
CA GLN A 117 5.80 2.70 3.87
C GLN A 117 6.98 3.26 3.08
N TYR A 118 7.52 4.35 3.60
CA TYR A 118 8.72 5.00 3.10
C TYR A 118 9.93 4.05 3.21
N SER A 119 10.77 4.04 2.17
CA SER A 119 12.09 3.42 2.18
C SER A 119 13.11 4.41 1.62
N ARG A 120 14.32 4.46 2.20
CA ARG A 120 15.41 5.34 1.72
C ARG A 120 16.03 4.88 0.40
N SER A 121 15.89 3.61 0.05
CA SER A 121 16.54 3.00 -1.12
C SER A 121 15.88 3.37 -2.46
N ILE A 122 15.37 4.58 -2.58
CA ILE A 122 14.64 5.03 -3.77
C ILE A 122 15.62 5.12 -4.93
N THR A 123 15.25 4.46 -6.03
CA THR A 123 15.95 4.56 -7.30
C THR A 123 15.46 5.80 -8.04
N ASP A 124 16.35 6.52 -8.73
CA ASP A 124 16.05 7.76 -9.47
C ASP A 124 15.08 7.56 -10.67
N TYR A 125 14.51 6.37 -10.84
CA TYR A 125 13.68 6.02 -11.97
C TYR A 125 12.20 6.05 -11.61
N PHE A 126 11.54 7.17 -11.93
CA PHE A 126 10.10 7.37 -11.75
C PHE A 126 9.38 7.32 -13.10
N PRO A 127 8.97 6.13 -13.58
CA PRO A 127 8.19 6.05 -14.81
C PRO A 127 6.82 6.71 -14.57
N VAL A 128 6.54 7.77 -15.32
CA VAL A 128 5.27 8.49 -15.27
C VAL A 128 4.11 7.51 -15.52
N GLN A 129 3.16 7.42 -14.58
CA GLN A 129 1.95 6.63 -14.77
C GLN A 129 0.99 7.35 -15.73
N LYS A 130 0.36 6.61 -16.65
CA LYS A 130 -0.68 7.16 -17.54
C LYS A 130 -1.91 7.64 -16.77
N SER A 131 -2.24 6.99 -15.67
CA SER A 131 -3.39 7.32 -14.81
C SER A 131 -2.98 7.37 -13.35
N LYS A 132 -3.09 8.56 -12.75
CA LYS A 132 -2.80 8.76 -11.33
C LYS A 132 -3.82 8.06 -10.45
N ILE A 133 -3.36 7.58 -9.30
CA ILE A 133 -4.18 7.02 -8.24
C ILE A 133 -4.95 8.14 -7.58
N LYS A 134 -6.26 7.96 -7.46
CA LYS A 134 -7.17 8.93 -6.86
C LYS A 134 -7.47 8.46 -5.44
N VAL A 135 -7.02 9.23 -4.45
CA VAL A 135 -7.28 8.98 -3.02
C VAL A 135 -7.55 10.31 -2.33
N ARG A 136 -8.26 10.29 -1.20
CA ARG A 136 -8.52 11.48 -0.38
C ARG A 136 -7.45 11.68 0.68
N GLU A 137 -6.85 10.60 1.15
CA GLU A 137 -5.88 10.62 2.26
C GLU A 137 -4.64 9.80 1.89
N LEU A 138 -3.48 10.42 2.09
CA LEU A 138 -2.17 9.80 1.89
C LEU A 138 -1.42 9.83 3.21
N LEU A 139 -1.13 8.65 3.76
CA LEU A 139 -0.31 8.48 4.95
C LEU A 139 1.02 7.88 4.51
N ILE A 140 2.11 8.45 4.98
CA ILE A 140 3.47 8.01 4.69
C ILE A 140 4.09 7.61 6.01
N THR A 141 4.26 6.30 6.21
CA THR A 141 4.86 5.77 7.44
C THR A 141 6.35 5.65 7.27
N CYS A 142 7.13 6.15 8.21
CA CYS A 142 8.58 5.99 8.22
C CYS A 142 9.06 5.55 9.62
N ASN A 143 10.14 4.78 9.66
CA ASN A 143 10.89 4.49 10.88
C ASN A 143 12.06 5.49 10.99
N TYR A 144 11.77 6.77 11.27
CA TYR A 144 12.84 7.73 11.51
C TYR A 144 13.31 7.61 12.96
N THR A 145 14.58 7.30 13.15
CA THR A 145 15.29 7.50 14.42
C THR A 145 15.85 8.93 14.44
N ASN A 146 15.13 9.88 15.07
CA ASN A 146 15.62 11.09 15.76
C ASN A 146 16.57 12.12 15.10
N GLU A 147 16.60 12.36 13.78
CA GLU A 147 17.44 13.46 13.19
C GLU A 147 16.63 14.52 12.39
N THR A 148 16.19 15.60 13.04
CA THR A 148 15.04 16.42 12.60
C THR A 148 15.24 17.44 11.47
N THR A 149 16.43 18.00 11.20
CA THR A 149 16.55 19.10 10.21
C THR A 149 16.79 18.64 8.78
N SER A 150 17.48 17.51 8.57
CA SER A 150 17.62 16.90 7.23
C SER A 150 16.35 16.18 6.77
N GLN A 151 15.37 15.99 7.66
CA GLN A 151 14.18 15.18 7.43
C GLN A 151 13.11 15.90 6.62
N GLU A 152 12.86 17.20 6.83
CA GLU A 152 11.78 17.88 6.11
C GLU A 152 12.07 17.97 4.60
N GLU A 153 13.32 18.27 4.22
CA GLU A 153 13.72 18.28 2.80
C GLU A 153 13.61 16.89 2.17
N GLU A 154 13.99 15.82 2.89
CA GLU A 154 13.84 14.43 2.46
C GLU A 154 12.36 14.04 2.30
N MET A 155 11.51 14.44 3.25
CA MET A 155 10.05 14.25 3.18
C MET A 155 9.45 14.98 1.99
N ILE A 156 9.80 16.26 1.79
CA ILE A 156 9.30 17.06 0.66
C ILE A 156 9.76 16.44 -0.67
N LEU A 157 11.02 16.02 -0.76
CA LEU A 157 11.54 15.34 -1.95
C LEU A 157 10.76 14.06 -2.24
N PHE A 158 10.50 13.25 -1.22
CA PHE A 158 9.67 12.05 -1.34
C PHE A 158 8.24 12.35 -1.81
N ILE A 159 7.60 13.36 -1.22
CA ILE A 159 6.24 13.79 -1.61
C ILE A 159 6.22 14.20 -3.09
N LYS A 160 7.24 14.97 -3.53
CA LYS A 160 7.39 15.36 -4.93
C LYS A 160 7.51 14.14 -5.85
N ASN A 161 8.22 13.10 -5.42
CA ASN A 161 8.36 11.86 -6.19
C ASN A 161 7.03 11.07 -6.24
N ILE A 162 6.30 10.95 -5.13
CA ILE A 162 5.00 10.26 -5.11
C ILE A 162 3.93 11.01 -5.91
N LYS A 163 4.05 12.33 -6.09
CA LYS A 163 3.12 13.14 -6.91
C LYS A 163 3.02 12.66 -8.37
N PHE A 164 4.00 11.92 -8.88
CA PHE A 164 3.93 11.28 -10.20
C PHE A 164 2.96 10.09 -10.27
N TYR A 165 2.59 9.53 -9.12
CA TYR A 165 1.74 8.35 -8.98
C TYR A 165 0.33 8.70 -8.49
N ILE A 166 0.19 9.76 -7.70
CA ILE A 166 -1.05 10.11 -7.00
C ILE A 166 -1.59 11.46 -7.49
N ASP A 167 -2.90 11.55 -7.60
CA ASP A 167 -3.63 12.77 -7.94
C ASP A 167 -3.78 13.67 -6.71
N PHE A 168 -2.88 14.64 -6.58
CA PHE A 168 -2.82 15.54 -5.43
C PHE A 168 -3.98 16.54 -5.38
N GLU A 169 -4.73 16.73 -6.46
CA GLU A 169 -5.89 17.65 -6.45
C GLU A 169 -7.06 17.11 -5.62
N LEU A 170 -7.10 15.80 -5.39
CA LEU A 170 -8.14 15.12 -4.63
C LEU A 170 -7.76 14.88 -3.15
N LEU A 171 -6.49 15.08 -2.80
CA LEU A 171 -6.01 14.90 -1.44
C LEU A 171 -6.53 16.01 -0.53
N LYS A 172 -6.99 15.62 0.67
CA LYS A 172 -7.26 16.55 1.76
C LYS A 172 -5.98 16.97 2.47
N TYR A 173 -5.13 16.00 2.80
CA TYR A 173 -3.85 16.20 3.48
C TYR A 173 -2.90 15.04 3.13
N ILE A 174 -1.62 15.27 3.42
CA ILE A 174 -0.58 14.24 3.42
C ILE A 174 -0.07 14.14 4.85
N GLU A 175 -0.09 12.97 5.45
CA GLU A 175 0.46 12.74 6.79
C GLU A 175 1.78 11.98 6.67
N PHE A 176 2.83 12.50 7.27
CA PHE A 176 4.05 11.75 7.57
C PHE A 176 3.97 11.26 9.00
N ALA A 177 3.83 9.95 9.20
CA ALA A 177 3.74 9.33 10.51
C ALA A 177 5.06 8.62 10.86
N SER A 178 5.68 9.03 11.96
CA SER A 178 6.84 8.37 12.57
C SER A 178 6.67 8.41 14.08
N LEU A 179 6.26 7.30 14.69
CA LEU A 179 5.91 7.26 16.12
C LEU A 179 7.01 7.90 17.00
N PRO A 180 6.66 8.85 17.90
CA PRO A 180 5.32 9.28 18.28
C PRO A 180 4.78 10.52 17.52
N VAL A 181 5.48 10.99 16.49
CA VAL A 181 5.21 12.28 15.83
C VAL A 181 4.56 12.07 14.46
N SER A 182 3.53 12.86 14.18
CA SER A 182 2.99 13.02 12.83
C SER A 182 3.17 14.46 12.35
N VAL A 183 3.49 14.62 11.06
CA VAL A 183 3.59 15.91 10.39
C VAL A 183 2.58 15.93 9.24
N PHE A 184 1.71 16.94 9.21
CA PHE A 184 0.69 17.08 8.17
C PHE A 184 1.15 18.09 7.14
N PHE A 185 1.01 17.80 5.85
CA PHE A 185 1.30 18.70 4.74
C PHE A 185 0.05 19.01 3.94
N ASN A 186 -0.05 20.27 3.51
CA ASN A 186 -1.04 20.68 2.53
C ASN A 186 -0.62 20.17 1.14
N PRO A 187 -1.44 19.39 0.43
CA PRO A 187 -1.04 18.73 -0.82
C PRO A 187 -0.77 19.71 -1.98
N LYS A 188 -1.36 20.91 -1.93
CA LYS A 188 -1.16 21.94 -2.97
C LYS A 188 0.11 22.75 -2.77
N THR A 189 0.40 23.11 -1.53
CA THR A 189 1.51 24.01 -1.19
C THR A 189 2.75 23.30 -0.65
N LEU A 190 2.61 22.02 -0.25
CA LEU A 190 3.62 21.24 0.46
C LEU A 190 4.14 21.93 1.73
N ARG A 191 3.36 22.83 2.31
CA ARG A 191 3.65 23.44 3.61
C ARG A 191 3.04 22.61 4.72
N VAL A 192 3.73 22.56 5.86
CA VAL A 192 3.22 21.94 7.08
C VAL A 192 1.92 22.63 7.51
N ILE A 193 0.90 21.85 7.80
CA ILE A 193 -0.36 22.27 8.41
C ILE A 193 -0.11 22.24 9.93
N ARG A 194 -0.22 23.40 10.58
CA ARG A 194 -0.15 23.54 12.04
C ARG A 194 -1.50 23.27 12.68
#